data_AF-A0A3D2VAQ1-F1
#
_entry.id   AF-A0A3D2VAQ1-F1
#
_cell.length_a   1.000
_cell.length_b   1.000
_cell.length_c   1.000
_cell.angle_alpha   90.00
_cell.angle_beta   90.00
_cell.angle_gamma   90.00
#
_symmetry.space_group_name_H-M   'P 1'
#
loop_
_entity.id
_entity.type
_entity.pdbx_description
1 polymer ?
#
loop_
_entity_poly.entity_id
_entity_poly.type
_entity_poly.pdbx_seq_one_letter_code
_entity_poly.pdbx_strand_id
1 'polypeptide(L)'
;MDIYDAMCFTVSSAGGRRGAQMGTFDITHPDITDFIRAKREDGRLRQFNLSCLITDGFMQAVQNDEDWELAFPANESELAEQDTRIVWRQWPITEGYRTNGTGEVACKVYRAIPARRLWNLIMASTYDYAEPGFILIDRINEMNNNWFCEDIRATNPCGEQPLPPYGSCLLGSVNLTRFVETPFTDAAKFDWERFRKVVSVFSRMLDNVVEIHGLPLDQQGNEIRYKRRHGMGFLGLGSTLTMLQMKYGDPQSLEFTERVAREMAEVGWETGLELAREKGAAPIMLDTFEITAQMLTQRPEMVQDGYKVGDRVRGSVLIAKYSRYMQQFDSELTDQIAEHGARYSHHTSIAPTGTISLSLANNASNGIEPSFAHLYSRNVIREGRKTKEKVDVLSYELLAYRALINADATPGSEGANALPDYFISADDINPRQHVDVQAAAQKWIDSSISKTANVPTDFPFEDFKDIYMYAYKKGLKGCTTFRFNPEVFQGVLVKEEDLENTTYRFTLDDGEVIEAKGNEEIEYDGEVHTAANLFDALKEGYYGKF
;
A
#
# COMPACT_ATOMS: atom_id res chain seq x y z
N MET A 1 22.21 -5.88 0.07
CA MET A 1 21.26 -4.74 -0.10
C MET A 1 22.00 -3.42 -0.25
N ASP A 2 23.08 -3.16 0.51
CA ASP A 2 23.79 -1.86 0.49
C ASP A 2 24.30 -1.45 -0.92
N ILE A 3 24.69 -2.42 -1.76
CA ILE A 3 25.05 -2.15 -3.17
C ILE A 3 23.88 -1.52 -3.94
N TYR A 4 22.67 -2.06 -3.80
CA TYR A 4 21.48 -1.55 -4.49
C TYR A 4 21.04 -0.18 -3.96
N ASP A 5 21.24 0.07 -2.67
CA ASP A 5 20.98 1.37 -2.03
C ASP A 5 21.90 2.45 -2.63
N ALA A 6 23.21 2.17 -2.67
CA ALA A 6 24.21 3.06 -3.28
C ALA A 6 23.98 3.28 -4.78
N MET A 7 23.57 2.25 -5.52
CA MET A 7 23.21 2.37 -6.94
C MET A 7 22.01 3.31 -7.12
N CYS A 8 20.96 3.16 -6.31
CA CYS A 8 19.77 4.02 -6.37
C CYS A 8 20.11 5.49 -6.14
N PHE A 9 20.91 5.73 -5.08
CA PHE A 9 21.38 7.05 -4.73
C PHE A 9 22.17 7.68 -5.89
N THR A 10 23.08 6.90 -6.49
CA THR A 10 23.90 7.35 -7.62
C THR A 10 23.04 7.72 -8.83
N VAL A 11 22.08 6.88 -9.23
CA VAL A 11 21.17 7.17 -10.36
C VAL A 11 20.33 8.43 -10.08
N SER A 12 19.87 8.60 -8.84
CA SER A 12 19.06 9.76 -8.44
C SER A 12 19.81 11.08 -8.54
N SER A 13 21.13 11.07 -8.32
CA SER A 13 21.97 12.27 -8.39
C SER A 13 22.05 12.89 -9.79
N ALA A 14 21.70 12.15 -10.84
CA ALA A 14 21.66 12.63 -12.22
C ALA A 14 20.33 13.34 -12.61
N GLY A 15 19.35 13.42 -11.70
CA GLY A 15 18.03 14.02 -11.96
C GLY A 15 17.41 14.74 -10.75
N GLY A 16 16.26 15.38 -10.96
CA GLY A 16 15.55 16.14 -9.92
C GLY A 16 14.65 15.32 -8.97
N ARG A 17 14.64 13.98 -9.08
CA ARG A 17 13.82 13.08 -8.25
C ARG A 17 14.68 12.06 -7.52
N ARG A 18 14.42 11.89 -6.22
CA ARG A 18 14.98 10.80 -5.41
C ARG A 18 14.40 9.46 -5.87
N GLY A 19 15.24 8.45 -6.01
CA GLY A 19 14.84 7.07 -6.23
C GLY A 19 14.28 6.44 -4.96
N ALA A 20 13.37 5.49 -5.12
CA ALA A 20 12.80 4.73 -4.01
C ALA A 20 12.62 3.27 -4.43
N GLN A 21 12.96 2.35 -3.53
CA GLN A 21 12.88 0.90 -3.72
C GLN A 21 12.03 0.28 -2.62
N MET A 22 11.43 -0.87 -2.91
CA MET A 22 10.81 -1.72 -1.89
C MET A 22 11.74 -2.90 -1.61
N GLY A 23 12.14 -3.06 -0.35
CA GLY A 23 12.86 -4.23 0.13
C GLY A 23 11.88 -5.12 0.87
N THR A 24 11.56 -6.29 0.31
CA THR A 24 10.76 -7.31 1.00
C THR A 24 11.64 -8.45 1.48
N PHE A 25 11.30 -9.01 2.64
CA PHE A 25 12.07 -10.11 3.23
C PHE A 25 11.17 -11.15 3.86
N ASP A 26 11.42 -12.43 3.58
CA ASP A 26 10.62 -13.53 4.13
C ASP A 26 10.80 -13.65 5.64
N ILE A 27 9.69 -13.76 6.38
CA ILE A 27 9.70 -13.89 7.83
C ILE A 27 10.44 -15.16 8.33
N THR A 28 10.65 -16.13 7.45
CA THR A 28 11.41 -17.36 7.71
C THR A 28 12.91 -17.22 7.44
N HIS A 29 13.37 -16.14 6.82
CA HIS A 29 14.77 -16.02 6.43
C HIS A 29 15.70 -15.97 7.67
N PRO A 30 16.86 -16.65 7.69
CA PRO A 30 17.81 -16.63 8.81
C PRO A 30 18.21 -15.23 9.31
N ASP A 31 18.42 -14.31 8.36
CA ASP A 31 18.81 -12.91 8.60
C ASP A 31 17.64 -11.95 8.91
N ILE A 32 16.41 -12.46 9.09
CA ILE A 32 15.22 -11.62 9.29
C ILE A 32 15.37 -10.63 10.45
N THR A 33 16.06 -11.02 11.53
CA THR A 33 16.28 -10.15 12.69
C THR A 33 17.16 -8.95 12.36
N ASP A 34 18.11 -9.10 11.44
CA ASP A 34 19.03 -8.03 11.03
C ASP A 34 18.35 -7.12 10.03
N PHE A 35 17.54 -7.69 9.13
CA PHE A 35 16.67 -6.94 8.23
C PHE A 35 15.72 -6.01 8.98
N ILE A 36 15.01 -6.52 10.01
CA ILE A 36 14.08 -5.71 10.82
C ILE A 36 14.81 -4.53 11.49
N ARG A 37 16.07 -4.71 11.88
CA ARG A 37 16.86 -3.69 12.58
C ARG A 37 17.65 -2.77 11.64
N ALA A 38 17.63 -3.01 10.33
CA ALA A 38 18.56 -2.38 9.41
C ALA A 38 18.50 -0.84 9.43
N LYS A 39 17.31 -0.26 9.58
CA LYS A 39 17.11 1.20 9.66
C LYS A 39 17.33 1.84 11.04
N ARG A 40 17.68 1.05 12.05
CA ARG A 40 18.14 1.59 13.34
C ARG A 40 19.55 2.17 13.24
N GLU A 41 20.31 1.73 12.24
CA GLU A 41 21.60 2.29 11.88
C GLU A 41 21.37 3.53 11.00
N ASP A 42 21.76 4.70 11.50
CA ASP A 42 21.62 5.94 10.73
C ASP A 42 22.40 5.84 9.41
N GLY A 43 21.79 6.31 8.32
CA GLY A 43 22.43 6.28 7.00
C GLY A 43 22.16 5.02 6.18
N ARG A 44 21.76 3.91 6.81
CA ARG A 44 21.67 2.62 6.11
C ARG A 44 20.31 2.38 5.44
N LEU A 45 20.33 1.91 4.19
CA LEU A 45 19.16 1.59 3.38
C LEU A 45 18.16 2.76 3.22
N ARG A 46 18.66 3.98 3.06
CA ARG A 46 17.83 5.21 2.94
C ARG A 46 16.97 5.24 1.68
N GLN A 47 17.34 4.49 0.64
CA GLN A 47 16.61 4.43 -0.63
C GLN A 47 15.59 3.28 -0.68
N PHE A 48 15.47 2.50 0.40
CA PHE A 48 14.50 1.42 0.53
C PHE A 48 13.39 1.79 1.51
N ASN A 49 12.15 1.43 1.19
CA ASN A 49 11.13 1.11 2.18
C ASN A 49 11.25 -0.38 2.50
N LEU A 50 11.28 -0.78 3.77
CA LEU A 50 11.44 -2.17 4.17
C LEU A 50 10.10 -2.78 4.59
N SER A 51 9.84 -4.03 4.22
CA SER A 51 8.64 -4.77 4.66
C SER A 51 8.91 -6.25 4.85
N CYS A 52 8.30 -6.84 5.87
CA CYS A 52 8.34 -8.29 6.09
C CYS A 52 7.19 -8.97 5.34
N LEU A 53 7.50 -10.08 4.67
CA LEU A 53 6.53 -10.99 4.07
C LEU A 53 6.06 -11.97 5.13
N ILE A 54 4.88 -11.73 5.66
CA ILE A 54 4.27 -12.43 6.78
C ILE A 54 3.34 -13.50 6.26
N THR A 55 3.52 -14.72 6.75
CA THR A 55 2.72 -15.90 6.39
C THR A 55 1.64 -16.16 7.43
N ASP A 56 0.58 -16.87 7.02
CA ASP A 56 -0.49 -17.34 7.91
C ASP A 56 0.10 -18.25 9.01
N GLY A 57 1.06 -19.09 8.64
CA GLY A 57 1.76 -19.97 9.59
C GLY A 57 2.49 -19.20 10.70
N PHE A 58 3.13 -18.07 10.36
CA PHE A 58 3.78 -17.23 11.38
C PHE A 58 2.75 -16.60 12.32
N MET A 59 1.65 -16.10 11.77
CA MET A 59 0.57 -15.50 12.58
C MET A 59 -0.05 -16.51 13.54
N GLN A 60 -0.24 -17.76 13.10
CA GLN A 60 -0.70 -18.86 13.94
C GLN A 60 0.31 -19.18 15.05
N ALA A 61 1.60 -19.28 14.72
CA ALA A 61 2.65 -19.52 15.71
C ALA A 61 2.72 -18.41 16.77
N VAL A 62 2.54 -17.14 16.39
CA VAL A 62 2.44 -16.00 17.34
C VAL A 62 1.25 -16.15 18.29
N GLN A 63 0.08 -16.53 17.76
CA GLN A 63 -1.14 -16.70 18.54
C GLN A 63 -1.01 -17.86 19.53
N ASN A 64 -0.46 -18.99 19.07
CA ASN A 64 -0.33 -20.22 19.84
C ASN A 64 0.89 -20.26 20.78
N ASP A 65 1.73 -19.22 20.76
CA ASP A 65 2.99 -19.16 21.52
C ASP A 65 3.98 -20.28 21.15
N GLU A 66 4.08 -20.55 19.85
CA GLU A 66 4.96 -21.57 19.28
C GLU A 66 6.33 -21.00 18.89
N ASP A 67 7.29 -21.88 18.69
CA ASP A 67 8.57 -21.55 18.09
C ASP A 67 8.43 -21.37 16.57
N TRP A 68 9.16 -20.41 16.02
CA TRP A 68 9.27 -20.14 14.59
C TRP A 68 10.64 -20.54 14.06
N GLU A 69 10.64 -21.40 13.06
CA GLU A 69 11.85 -21.92 12.44
C GLU A 69 12.32 -21.04 11.30
N LEU A 70 13.51 -20.46 11.47
CA LEU A 70 14.19 -19.74 10.44
C LEU A 70 14.89 -20.75 9.52
N ALA A 71 14.42 -20.81 8.28
CA ALA A 71 14.86 -21.79 7.30
C ALA A 71 15.06 -21.16 5.92
N PHE A 72 15.99 -21.72 5.16
CA PHE A 72 16.32 -21.27 3.81
C PHE A 72 16.67 -22.47 2.92
N PRO A 73 16.42 -22.43 1.60
CA PRO A 73 16.80 -23.51 0.69
C PRO A 73 18.23 -23.99 0.90
N ALA A 74 18.39 -25.29 1.10
CA ALA A 74 19.68 -25.90 1.34
C ALA A 74 20.39 -26.21 0.01
N ASN A 75 21.70 -26.02 -0.04
CA ASN A 75 22.50 -26.51 -1.16
C ASN A 75 22.87 -28.00 -0.98
N GLU A 76 23.37 -28.65 -2.04
CA GLU A 76 23.72 -30.08 -2.01
C GLU A 76 24.77 -30.46 -0.95
N SER A 77 25.70 -29.55 -0.62
CA SER A 77 26.70 -29.82 0.43
C SER A 77 26.06 -29.83 1.81
N GLU A 78 25.12 -28.92 2.08
CA GLU A 78 24.37 -28.87 3.35
C GLU A 78 23.42 -30.05 3.49
N LEU A 79 22.87 -30.55 2.38
CA LEU A 79 22.02 -31.75 2.37
C LEU A 79 22.81 -33.06 2.60
N ALA A 80 24.13 -33.05 2.41
CA ALA A 80 24.99 -34.22 2.63
C ALA A 80 25.45 -34.35 4.09
N GLU A 81 25.32 -33.28 4.89
CA GLU A 81 25.64 -33.26 6.30
C GLU A 81 24.62 -34.08 7.11
N GLN A 82 25.09 -35.03 7.93
CA GLN A 82 24.22 -36.00 8.62
C GLN A 82 23.27 -35.37 9.64
N ASP A 83 23.66 -34.25 10.26
CA ASP A 83 22.91 -33.60 11.33
C ASP A 83 22.09 -32.38 10.85
N THR A 84 22.03 -32.14 9.53
CA THR A 84 21.25 -31.03 8.99
C THR A 84 19.77 -31.30 9.12
N ARG A 85 19.08 -30.47 9.92
CA ARG A 85 17.62 -30.49 10.01
C ARG A 85 17.02 -29.83 8.77
N ILE A 86 16.29 -30.62 7.98
CA ILE A 86 15.58 -30.17 6.78
C ILE A 86 14.07 -30.11 7.05
N VAL A 87 13.44 -29.05 6.54
CA VAL A 87 11.99 -28.90 6.43
C VAL A 87 11.62 -28.67 4.97
N TRP A 88 10.48 -29.20 4.54
CA TRP A 88 9.96 -28.99 3.20
C TRP A 88 9.05 -27.76 3.20
N ARG A 89 9.33 -26.79 2.34
CA ARG A 89 8.54 -25.56 2.25
C ARG A 89 8.24 -25.20 0.81
N GLN A 90 7.09 -24.59 0.59
CA GLN A 90 6.79 -23.92 -0.66
C GLN A 90 7.80 -22.78 -0.88
N TRP A 91 8.38 -22.72 -2.07
CA TRP A 91 9.39 -21.72 -2.40
C TRP A 91 9.20 -21.21 -3.83
N PRO A 92 9.35 -19.90 -4.09
CA PRO A 92 9.12 -19.31 -5.41
C PRO A 92 10.04 -19.87 -6.51
N ILE A 93 11.22 -20.37 -6.13
CA ILE A 93 12.24 -20.86 -7.07
C ILE A 93 12.59 -22.29 -6.69
N THR A 94 12.27 -23.23 -7.57
CA THR A 94 12.59 -24.64 -7.39
C THR A 94 13.81 -25.08 -8.22
N GLU A 95 14.13 -24.35 -9.29
CA GLU A 95 15.28 -24.65 -10.15
C GLU A 95 16.59 -24.58 -9.35
N GLY A 96 17.41 -25.63 -9.47
CA GLY A 96 18.67 -25.75 -8.75
C GLY A 96 18.56 -26.23 -7.30
N TYR A 97 17.34 -26.47 -6.79
CA TYR A 97 17.12 -27.01 -5.45
C TYR A 97 16.49 -28.39 -5.46
N ARG A 98 16.70 -29.16 -4.37
CA ARG A 98 16.06 -30.46 -4.18
C ARG A 98 14.58 -30.26 -3.81
N THR A 99 13.70 -30.90 -4.57
CA THR A 99 12.25 -30.89 -4.32
C THR A 99 11.69 -32.26 -3.95
N ASN A 100 10.57 -32.29 -3.24
CA ASN A 100 9.82 -33.51 -2.96
C ASN A 100 8.70 -33.76 -4.00
N GLY A 101 7.89 -34.81 -3.81
CA GLY A 101 6.80 -35.17 -4.73
C GLY A 101 5.65 -34.16 -4.81
N THR A 102 5.57 -33.20 -3.89
CA THR A 102 4.58 -32.11 -3.87
C THR A 102 5.14 -30.78 -4.37
N GLY A 103 6.40 -30.76 -4.81
CA GLY A 103 7.08 -29.57 -5.35
C GLY A 103 7.68 -28.64 -4.30
N GLU A 104 7.68 -29.03 -3.02
CA GLU A 104 8.30 -28.25 -1.94
C GLU A 104 9.82 -28.35 -2.00
N VAL A 105 10.51 -27.28 -1.62
CA VAL A 105 11.97 -27.19 -1.57
C VAL A 105 12.50 -27.62 -0.21
N ALA A 106 13.57 -28.40 -0.20
CA ALA A 106 14.32 -28.76 0.99
C ALA A 106 15.02 -27.53 1.59
N CYS A 107 14.54 -27.06 2.74
CA CYS A 107 15.09 -25.90 3.45
C CYS A 107 15.81 -26.35 4.73
N LYS A 108 17.04 -25.87 4.92
CA LYS A 108 17.80 -26.06 6.16
C LYS A 108 17.24 -25.16 7.25
N VAL A 109 17.00 -25.73 8.43
CA VAL A 109 16.66 -24.97 9.64
C VAL A 109 17.95 -24.47 10.27
N TYR A 110 18.10 -23.15 10.38
CA TYR A 110 19.27 -22.51 10.99
C TYR A 110 19.10 -22.34 12.50
N ARG A 111 17.90 -21.93 12.92
CA ARG A 111 17.53 -21.78 14.33
C ARG A 111 16.01 -21.70 14.48
N ALA A 112 15.53 -22.03 15.66
CA ALA A 112 14.17 -21.72 16.10
C ALA A 112 14.20 -20.54 17.06
N ILE A 113 13.22 -19.64 16.96
CA ILE A 113 13.03 -18.51 17.87
C ILE A 113 11.56 -18.44 18.26
N PRO A 114 11.19 -18.11 19.51
CA PRO A 114 9.79 -17.94 19.87
C PRO A 114 9.10 -16.95 18.93
N ALA A 115 7.99 -17.33 18.31
CA ALA A 115 7.33 -16.52 17.29
C ALA A 115 6.95 -15.14 17.85
N ARG A 116 6.48 -15.09 19.11
CA ARG A 116 6.19 -13.85 19.84
C ARG A 116 7.40 -12.94 20.02
N ARG A 117 8.60 -13.50 20.15
CA ARG A 117 9.83 -12.70 20.24
C ARG A 117 10.14 -12.01 18.91
N LEU A 118 9.99 -12.72 17.79
CA LEU A 118 10.15 -12.13 16.47
C LEU A 118 9.05 -11.10 16.20
N TRP A 119 7.80 -11.39 16.56
CA TRP A 119 6.67 -10.47 16.48
C TRP A 119 6.95 -9.16 17.22
N ASN A 120 7.34 -9.25 18.49
CA ASN A 120 7.66 -8.08 19.31
C ASN A 120 8.82 -7.26 18.72
N LEU A 121 9.79 -7.91 18.06
CA LEU A 121 10.88 -7.20 17.38
C LEU A 121 10.37 -6.37 16.19
N ILE A 122 9.47 -6.93 15.37
CA ILE A 122 8.82 -6.21 14.27
C ILE A 122 8.04 -5.04 14.85
N MET A 123 7.18 -5.30 15.84
CA MET A 123 6.27 -4.29 16.39
C MET A 123 7.02 -3.14 17.04
N ALA A 124 8.08 -3.43 17.82
CA ALA A 124 8.91 -2.39 18.41
C ALA A 124 9.61 -1.55 17.32
N SER A 125 10.12 -2.20 16.26
CA SER A 125 10.75 -1.46 15.16
C SER A 125 9.74 -0.55 14.44
N THR A 126 8.56 -1.05 14.11
CA THR A 126 7.51 -0.25 13.47
C THR A 126 7.02 0.86 14.39
N TYR A 127 6.89 0.62 15.70
CA TYR A 127 6.46 1.62 16.67
C TYR A 127 7.45 2.78 16.81
N ASP A 128 8.76 2.48 16.76
CA ASP A 128 9.83 3.46 16.93
C ASP A 128 10.25 4.14 15.62
N TYR A 129 10.24 3.41 14.50
CA TYR A 129 10.83 3.79 13.20
C TYR A 129 9.85 3.68 12.00
N ALA A 130 8.55 3.44 12.22
CA ALA A 130 7.52 3.19 11.19
C ALA A 130 7.85 2.08 10.17
N GLU A 131 8.91 1.30 10.42
CA GLU A 131 9.40 0.24 9.56
C GLU A 131 9.98 -0.93 10.38
N PRO A 132 9.94 -2.17 9.86
CA PRO A 132 9.44 -2.55 8.54
C PRO A 132 7.91 -2.54 8.45
N GLY A 133 7.40 -2.38 7.23
CA GLY A 133 6.01 -2.58 6.89
C GLY A 133 5.59 -4.05 6.97
N PHE A 134 4.27 -4.27 6.94
CA PHE A 134 3.64 -5.56 7.20
C PHE A 134 2.85 -6.01 5.97
N ILE A 135 3.38 -7.01 5.25
CA ILE A 135 2.78 -7.56 4.02
C ILE A 135 2.32 -9.00 4.31
N LEU A 136 1.02 -9.28 4.14
CA LEU A 136 0.46 -10.62 4.32
C LEU A 136 0.56 -11.39 3.00
N ILE A 137 1.70 -12.05 2.80
CA ILE A 137 2.08 -12.60 1.50
C ILE A 137 1.19 -13.76 1.06
N ASP A 138 0.75 -14.58 2.01
CA ASP A 138 -0.18 -15.68 1.73
C ASP A 138 -1.54 -15.14 1.31
N ARG A 139 -2.02 -14.05 1.94
CA ARG A 139 -3.26 -13.37 1.54
C ARG A 139 -3.16 -12.74 0.15
N ILE A 140 -2.01 -12.16 -0.19
CA ILE A 140 -1.75 -11.61 -1.53
C ILE A 140 -1.85 -12.72 -2.57
N ASN A 141 -1.15 -13.85 -2.38
CA ASN A 141 -1.14 -14.94 -3.33
C ASN A 141 -2.48 -15.68 -3.41
N GLU A 142 -3.18 -15.87 -2.29
CA GLU A 142 -4.50 -16.51 -2.27
C GLU A 142 -5.55 -15.70 -3.07
N MET A 143 -5.45 -14.37 -3.02
CA MET A 143 -6.35 -13.45 -3.72
C MET A 143 -5.83 -13.00 -5.09
N ASN A 144 -4.67 -13.48 -5.55
CA ASN A 144 -4.12 -13.14 -6.86
C ASN A 144 -4.89 -13.87 -7.96
N ASN A 145 -5.36 -13.16 -8.98
CA ASN A 145 -6.06 -13.79 -10.09
C ASN A 145 -5.18 -14.77 -10.88
N ASN A 146 -3.86 -14.51 -10.93
CA ASN A 146 -2.91 -15.32 -11.67
C ASN A 146 -2.20 -16.36 -10.79
N TRP A 147 -2.84 -16.79 -9.70
CA TRP A 147 -2.33 -17.75 -8.70
C TRP A 147 -1.70 -19.05 -9.29
N PHE A 148 -2.11 -19.44 -10.51
CA PHE A 148 -1.68 -20.66 -11.18
C PHE A 148 -0.36 -20.53 -11.97
N CYS A 149 0.14 -19.33 -12.22
CA CYS A 149 1.33 -19.13 -13.06
C CYS A 149 2.38 -18.17 -12.50
N GLU A 150 2.16 -17.63 -11.30
CA GLU A 150 3.10 -16.74 -10.64
C GLU A 150 2.94 -16.79 -9.12
N ASP A 151 4.05 -16.53 -8.43
CA ASP A 151 4.13 -16.37 -6.99
C ASP A 151 4.66 -14.96 -6.68
N ILE A 152 3.86 -14.17 -5.99
CA ILE A 152 4.18 -12.79 -5.67
C ILE A 152 5.04 -12.75 -4.42
N ARG A 153 6.17 -12.02 -4.50
CA ARG A 153 7.17 -11.91 -3.43
C ARG A 153 7.61 -10.48 -3.13
N ALA A 154 7.09 -9.50 -3.87
CA ALA A 154 7.40 -8.10 -3.68
C ALA A 154 6.20 -7.22 -4.07
N THR A 155 6.19 -6.00 -3.55
CA THR A 155 5.29 -4.95 -4.00
C THR A 155 6.12 -3.80 -4.59
N ASN A 156 5.43 -2.86 -5.24
CA ASN A 156 6.00 -1.54 -5.49
C ASN A 156 6.27 -0.78 -4.16
N PRO A 157 7.00 0.36 -4.19
CA PRO A 157 7.37 1.14 -2.99
C PRO A 157 6.21 1.57 -2.09
N CYS A 158 4.99 1.64 -2.61
CA CYS A 158 3.82 2.11 -1.88
C CYS A 158 2.91 0.97 -1.37
N GLY A 159 3.17 -0.29 -1.75
CA GLY A 159 2.50 -1.49 -1.22
C GLY A 159 1.16 -1.86 -1.87
N GLU A 160 0.65 -1.06 -2.82
CA GLU A 160 -0.63 -1.28 -3.51
C GLU A 160 -0.52 -2.18 -4.75
N GLN A 161 0.68 -2.40 -5.26
CA GLN A 161 0.96 -3.26 -6.42
C GLN A 161 1.85 -4.42 -6.03
N PRO A 162 1.28 -5.55 -5.58
CA PRO A 162 1.98 -6.82 -5.55
C PRO A 162 2.26 -7.26 -6.99
N LEU A 163 3.53 -7.43 -7.34
CA LEU A 163 3.95 -7.65 -8.73
C LEU A 163 4.90 -8.85 -8.84
N PRO A 164 4.78 -9.65 -9.91
CA PRO A 164 5.77 -10.67 -10.23
C PRO A 164 7.08 -10.01 -10.69
N PRO A 165 8.18 -10.78 -10.85
CA PRO A 165 9.40 -10.28 -11.49
C PRO A 165 9.10 -9.58 -12.82
N TYR A 166 9.69 -8.39 -13.02
CA TYR A 166 9.42 -7.52 -14.17
C TYR A 166 7.97 -7.05 -14.34
N GLY A 167 7.09 -7.33 -13.37
CA GLY A 167 5.75 -6.78 -13.34
C GLY A 167 5.80 -5.25 -13.33
N SER A 168 4.85 -4.66 -14.01
CA SER A 168 4.62 -3.22 -14.01
C SER A 168 3.12 -2.97 -13.91
N CYS A 169 2.74 -1.79 -13.43
CA CYS A 169 1.35 -1.40 -13.37
C CYS A 169 1.16 0.04 -13.78
N LEU A 170 0.05 0.27 -14.49
CA LEU A 170 -0.42 1.57 -14.91
C LEU A 170 -1.54 1.98 -13.96
N LEU A 171 -1.35 3.11 -13.29
CA LEU A 171 -2.22 3.55 -12.21
C LEU A 171 -3.10 4.71 -12.64
N GLY A 172 -4.30 4.76 -12.08
CA GLY A 172 -5.23 5.84 -12.28
C GLY A 172 -6.23 5.95 -11.13
N SER A 173 -6.72 7.15 -10.83
CA SER A 173 -7.65 7.35 -9.71
C SER A 173 -8.87 8.18 -10.10
N VAL A 174 -10.06 7.66 -9.79
CA VAL A 174 -11.33 8.38 -9.93
C VAL A 174 -11.52 9.33 -8.73
N ASN A 175 -11.83 10.61 -8.99
CA ASN A 175 -12.12 11.56 -7.92
C ASN A 175 -13.59 11.44 -7.47
N LEU A 176 -13.82 10.85 -6.28
CA LEU A 176 -15.16 10.55 -5.77
C LEU A 176 -15.99 11.81 -5.45
N THR A 177 -15.34 12.95 -5.16
CA THR A 177 -16.04 14.19 -4.81
C THR A 177 -16.91 14.73 -5.97
N ARG A 178 -16.62 14.30 -7.21
CA ARG A 178 -17.31 14.75 -8.42
C ARG A 178 -18.67 14.08 -8.66
N PHE A 179 -19.03 13.11 -7.83
CA PHE A 179 -20.28 12.35 -7.94
C PHE A 179 -21.24 12.65 -6.79
N VAL A 180 -20.94 13.60 -5.89
CA VAL A 180 -21.87 13.99 -4.85
C VAL A 180 -22.82 15.07 -5.37
N GLU A 181 -24.12 14.82 -5.27
CA GLU A 181 -25.19 15.77 -5.56
C GLU A 181 -25.68 16.40 -4.26
N THR A 182 -25.99 17.71 -4.31
CA THR A 182 -26.53 18.49 -3.17
C THR A 182 -25.78 18.24 -1.85
N PRO A 183 -24.43 18.43 -1.82
CA PRO A 183 -23.61 18.05 -0.67
C PRO A 183 -24.00 18.83 0.59
N PHE A 184 -23.77 18.23 1.75
CA PHE A 184 -24.02 18.79 3.09
C PHE A 184 -25.50 19.07 3.42
N THR A 185 -26.42 18.47 2.67
CA THR A 185 -27.88 18.59 2.90
C THR A 185 -28.48 17.22 3.12
N ASP A 186 -29.68 17.16 3.72
CA ASP A 186 -30.41 15.89 3.90
C ASP A 186 -30.76 15.18 2.58
N ALA A 187 -30.65 15.87 1.44
CA ALA A 187 -30.83 15.32 0.10
C ALA A 187 -29.50 14.84 -0.55
N ALA A 188 -28.37 14.96 0.16
CA ALA A 188 -27.06 14.59 -0.34
C ALA A 188 -27.03 13.12 -0.76
N LYS A 189 -26.59 12.85 -1.99
CA LYS A 189 -26.52 11.50 -2.53
C LYS A 189 -25.38 11.36 -3.52
N PHE A 190 -24.97 10.12 -3.75
CA PHE A 190 -23.93 9.77 -4.72
C PHE A 190 -24.55 9.36 -6.06
N ASP A 191 -24.06 9.94 -7.15
CA ASP A 191 -24.47 9.66 -8.53
C ASP A 191 -23.78 8.38 -9.04
N TRP A 192 -24.40 7.25 -8.71
CA TRP A 192 -23.91 5.92 -9.08
C TRP A 192 -23.92 5.68 -10.60
N GLU A 193 -24.88 6.24 -11.34
CA GLU A 193 -24.97 6.07 -12.79
C GLU A 193 -23.76 6.71 -13.48
N ARG A 194 -23.45 7.96 -13.12
CA ARG A 194 -22.28 8.65 -13.64
C ARG A 194 -20.99 8.01 -13.18
N PHE A 195 -20.91 7.52 -11.93
CA PHE A 195 -19.74 6.80 -11.44
C PHE A 195 -19.42 5.58 -12.30
N ARG A 196 -20.40 4.69 -12.51
CA ARG A 196 -20.25 3.52 -13.39
C ARG A 196 -19.82 3.92 -14.80
N LYS A 197 -20.44 4.95 -15.38
CA LYS A 197 -20.05 5.45 -16.71
C LYS A 197 -18.59 5.92 -16.76
N VAL A 198 -18.12 6.64 -15.75
CA VAL A 198 -16.73 7.10 -15.67
C VAL A 198 -15.77 5.93 -15.49
N VAL A 199 -16.07 4.96 -14.63
CA VAL A 199 -15.26 3.75 -14.44
C VAL A 199 -15.11 2.98 -15.75
N SER A 200 -16.20 2.78 -16.50
CA SER A 200 -16.14 2.09 -17.79
C SER A 200 -15.24 2.82 -18.80
N VAL A 201 -15.45 4.14 -18.98
CA VAL A 201 -14.62 4.95 -19.89
C VAL A 201 -13.15 4.94 -19.46
N PHE A 202 -12.89 5.07 -18.16
CA PHE A 202 -11.52 5.11 -17.64
C PHE A 202 -10.83 3.76 -17.77
N SER A 203 -11.56 2.64 -17.63
CA SER A 203 -11.01 1.29 -17.86
C SER A 203 -10.52 1.12 -19.30
N ARG A 204 -11.29 1.65 -20.27
CA ARG A 204 -10.87 1.69 -21.69
C ARG A 204 -9.64 2.57 -21.89
N MET A 205 -9.53 3.68 -21.16
CA MET A 205 -8.35 4.54 -21.22
C MET A 205 -7.10 3.85 -20.66
N LEU A 206 -7.19 3.18 -19.51
CA LEU A 206 -6.07 2.45 -18.91
C LEU A 206 -5.61 1.28 -19.80
N ASP A 207 -6.54 0.56 -20.45
CA ASP A 207 -6.21 -0.45 -21.46
C ASP A 207 -5.40 0.13 -22.64
N ASN A 208 -5.70 1.36 -23.06
CA ASN A 208 -4.90 2.01 -24.12
C ASN A 208 -3.49 2.35 -23.65
N VAL A 209 -3.29 2.68 -22.37
CA VAL A 209 -1.96 2.96 -21.82
C VAL A 209 -1.07 1.72 -21.86
N VAL A 210 -1.64 0.51 -21.76
CA VAL A 210 -0.90 -0.75 -21.95
C VAL A 210 -0.27 -0.84 -23.34
N GLU A 211 -0.83 -0.22 -24.38
CA GLU A 211 -0.24 -0.26 -25.72
C GLU A 211 0.92 0.75 -25.90
N ILE A 212 0.93 1.82 -25.11
CA ILE A 212 1.89 2.95 -25.23
C ILE A 212 2.86 3.04 -24.05
N HIS A 213 3.03 1.95 -23.30
CA HIS A 213 3.59 1.92 -21.93
C HIS A 213 5.02 2.46 -21.72
N GLY A 214 5.85 2.63 -22.73
CA GLY A 214 7.17 3.26 -22.60
C GLY A 214 8.15 2.62 -21.61
N LEU A 215 7.95 1.35 -21.22
CA LEU A 215 8.76 0.66 -20.21
C LEU A 215 10.19 0.40 -20.70
N PRO A 216 11.22 0.56 -19.84
CA PRO A 216 12.62 0.50 -20.25
C PRO A 216 13.16 -0.90 -20.52
N LEU A 217 12.52 -1.95 -19.97
CA LEU A 217 12.98 -3.34 -20.12
C LEU A 217 11.97 -4.16 -20.94
N ASP A 218 12.47 -4.95 -21.90
CA ASP A 218 11.63 -5.81 -22.75
C ASP A 218 10.81 -6.82 -21.93
N GLN A 219 11.38 -7.35 -20.84
CA GLN A 219 10.69 -8.25 -19.92
C GLN A 219 9.45 -7.58 -19.31
N GLN A 220 9.56 -6.30 -18.93
CA GLN A 220 8.42 -5.53 -18.40
C GLN A 220 7.37 -5.30 -19.48
N GLY A 221 7.82 -4.99 -20.71
CA GLY A 221 6.95 -4.86 -21.87
C GLY A 221 6.19 -6.16 -22.21
N ASN A 222 6.82 -7.31 -22.01
CA ASN A 222 6.18 -8.61 -22.23
C ASN A 222 5.17 -8.92 -21.12
N GLU A 223 5.52 -8.72 -19.85
CA GLU A 223 4.61 -8.90 -18.71
C GLU A 223 3.33 -8.09 -18.86
N ILE A 224 3.46 -6.79 -19.19
CA ILE A 224 2.29 -5.92 -19.32
C ILE A 224 1.45 -6.25 -20.56
N ARG A 225 2.04 -6.64 -21.70
CA ARG A 225 1.26 -7.03 -22.89
C ARG A 225 0.57 -8.38 -22.70
N TYR A 226 1.22 -9.32 -21.99
CA TYR A 226 0.73 -10.67 -21.76
C TYR A 226 -0.44 -10.70 -20.77
N LYS A 227 -0.30 -9.97 -19.64
CA LYS A 227 -1.26 -9.99 -18.53
C LYS A 227 -2.20 -8.79 -18.50
N ARG A 228 -1.80 -7.69 -19.16
CA ARG A 228 -2.54 -6.43 -19.30
C ARG A 228 -2.99 -5.83 -17.96
N ARG A 229 -2.18 -6.04 -16.92
CA ARG A 229 -2.43 -5.53 -15.57
C ARG A 229 -2.48 -4.01 -15.58
N HIS A 230 -3.47 -3.45 -14.92
CA HIS A 230 -3.53 -2.04 -14.55
C HIS A 230 -4.23 -1.91 -13.20
N GLY A 231 -4.18 -0.71 -12.62
CA GLY A 231 -4.67 -0.42 -11.29
C GLY A 231 -5.49 0.86 -11.26
N MET A 232 -6.80 0.73 -11.37
CA MET A 232 -7.74 1.78 -11.09
C MET A 232 -8.05 1.82 -9.60
N GLY A 233 -7.88 2.99 -9.01
CA GLY A 233 -8.32 3.30 -7.66
C GLY A 233 -9.19 4.54 -7.65
N PHE A 234 -9.28 5.16 -6.49
CA PHE A 234 -10.00 6.39 -6.29
C PHE A 234 -9.34 7.26 -5.24
N LEU A 235 -9.66 8.55 -5.26
CA LEU A 235 -9.27 9.53 -4.26
C LEU A 235 -10.49 10.29 -3.75
N GLY A 236 -10.33 10.99 -2.63
CA GLY A 236 -11.36 11.84 -2.05
C GLY A 236 -12.42 11.08 -1.26
N LEU A 237 -12.14 9.85 -0.80
CA LEU A 237 -13.12 9.08 -0.01
C LEU A 237 -13.56 9.84 1.25
N GLY A 238 -12.61 10.31 2.06
CA GLY A 238 -12.89 11.10 3.27
C GLY A 238 -13.70 12.35 2.95
N SER A 239 -13.30 13.12 1.93
CA SER A 239 -14.04 14.29 1.47
C SER A 239 -15.47 13.95 1.06
N THR A 240 -15.65 12.88 0.28
CA THR A 240 -16.98 12.42 -0.18
C THR A 240 -17.86 12.00 1.00
N LEU A 241 -17.32 11.31 2.00
CA LEU A 241 -18.06 10.92 3.21
C LEU A 241 -18.55 12.17 3.96
N THR A 242 -17.69 13.17 4.17
CA THR A 242 -18.09 14.45 4.80
C THR A 242 -19.17 15.17 3.97
N MET A 243 -19.05 15.20 2.64
CA MET A 243 -20.05 15.80 1.76
C MET A 243 -21.40 15.07 1.79
N LEU A 244 -21.41 13.78 2.11
CA LEU A 244 -22.60 12.96 2.34
C LEU A 244 -23.06 12.94 3.80
N GLN A 245 -22.48 13.79 4.65
CA GLN A 245 -22.77 13.89 6.10
C GLN A 245 -22.52 12.58 6.87
N MET A 246 -21.60 11.74 6.39
CA MET A 246 -21.15 10.51 7.05
C MET A 246 -19.87 10.74 7.84
N LYS A 247 -19.74 10.12 9.01
CA LYS A 247 -18.49 10.08 9.77
C LYS A 247 -17.58 8.99 9.26
N TYR A 248 -16.31 9.31 9.08
CA TYR A 248 -15.32 8.36 8.61
C TYR A 248 -15.14 7.21 9.61
N GLY A 249 -15.28 5.96 9.15
CA GLY A 249 -15.13 4.76 9.98
C GLY A 249 -16.42 4.27 10.64
N ASP A 250 -17.51 5.04 10.58
CA ASP A 250 -18.82 4.59 11.09
C ASP A 250 -19.47 3.57 10.14
N PRO A 251 -20.41 2.72 10.62
CA PRO A 251 -20.99 1.63 9.82
C PRO A 251 -21.51 2.04 8.43
N GLN A 252 -22.18 3.20 8.33
CA GLN A 252 -22.69 3.72 7.06
C GLN A 252 -21.55 4.08 6.09
N SER A 253 -20.45 4.64 6.60
CA SER A 253 -19.29 4.97 5.78
C SER A 253 -18.55 3.72 5.29
N LEU A 254 -18.55 2.64 6.08
CA LEU A 254 -17.98 1.35 5.70
C LEU A 254 -18.80 0.69 4.60
N GLU A 255 -20.12 0.69 4.71
CA GLU A 255 -21.03 0.20 3.66
C GLU A 255 -20.85 1.00 2.37
N PHE A 256 -20.78 2.32 2.47
CA PHE A 256 -20.50 3.18 1.31
C PHE A 256 -19.15 2.88 0.67
N THR A 257 -18.09 2.75 1.47
CA THR A 257 -16.73 2.44 1.00
C THR A 257 -16.69 1.11 0.26
N GLU A 258 -17.29 0.07 0.84
CA GLU A 258 -17.39 -1.24 0.20
C GLU A 258 -18.16 -1.17 -1.11
N ARG A 259 -19.28 -0.44 -1.15
CA ARG A 259 -20.07 -0.27 -2.37
C ARG A 259 -19.32 0.45 -3.47
N VAL A 260 -18.58 1.53 -3.16
CA VAL A 260 -17.76 2.25 -4.15
C VAL A 260 -16.71 1.32 -4.76
N ALA A 261 -16.01 0.55 -3.93
CA ALA A 261 -15.01 -0.41 -4.39
C ALA A 261 -15.64 -1.53 -5.23
N ARG A 262 -16.79 -2.08 -4.80
CA ARG A 262 -17.54 -3.11 -5.53
C ARG A 262 -17.98 -2.63 -6.92
N GLU A 263 -18.65 -1.48 -6.99
CA GLU A 263 -19.16 -0.95 -8.26
C GLU A 263 -18.01 -0.60 -9.23
N MET A 264 -16.86 -0.17 -8.71
CA MET A 264 -15.64 0.03 -9.52
C MET A 264 -15.13 -1.30 -10.11
N ALA A 265 -15.08 -2.35 -9.29
CA ALA A 265 -14.59 -3.66 -9.71
C ALA A 265 -15.54 -4.36 -10.69
N GLU A 266 -16.85 -4.38 -10.39
CA GLU A 266 -17.88 -5.00 -11.23
C GLU A 266 -17.92 -4.36 -12.62
N VAL A 267 -18.06 -3.03 -12.70
CA VAL A 267 -18.06 -2.31 -13.98
C VAL A 267 -16.72 -2.45 -14.70
N GLY A 268 -15.62 -2.53 -13.95
CA GLY A 268 -14.32 -2.91 -14.47
C GLY A 268 -14.42 -4.19 -15.28
N TRP A 269 -14.68 -5.31 -14.62
CA TRP A 269 -14.75 -6.63 -15.25
C TRP A 269 -15.77 -6.73 -16.39
N GLU A 270 -16.94 -6.10 -16.27
CA GLU A 270 -17.91 -5.97 -17.36
C GLU A 270 -17.31 -5.26 -18.58
N THR A 271 -16.64 -4.12 -18.36
CA THR A 271 -15.93 -3.40 -19.42
C THR A 271 -14.76 -4.22 -19.97
N GLY A 272 -14.09 -5.02 -19.13
CA GLY A 272 -13.04 -5.95 -19.52
C GLY A 272 -13.53 -7.02 -20.49
N LEU A 273 -14.76 -7.52 -20.31
CA LEU A 273 -15.43 -8.43 -21.25
C LEU A 273 -15.78 -7.74 -22.56
N GLU A 274 -16.34 -6.54 -22.51
CA GLU A 274 -16.64 -5.75 -23.71
C GLU A 274 -15.38 -5.49 -24.55
N LEU A 275 -14.30 -5.05 -23.89
CA LEU A 275 -13.02 -4.83 -24.54
C LEU A 275 -12.41 -6.12 -25.09
N ALA A 276 -12.64 -7.27 -24.45
CA ALA A 276 -12.21 -8.55 -24.99
C ALA A 276 -12.94 -8.91 -26.29
N ARG A 277 -14.24 -8.60 -26.38
CA ARG A 277 -15.04 -8.78 -27.61
C ARG A 277 -14.59 -7.82 -28.72
N GLU A 278 -14.22 -6.59 -28.37
CA GLU A 278 -13.82 -5.55 -29.32
C GLU A 278 -12.37 -5.73 -29.82
N LYS A 279 -11.44 -6.01 -28.91
CA LYS A 279 -9.98 -5.97 -29.16
C LYS A 279 -9.27 -7.30 -28.91
N GLY A 280 -9.97 -8.33 -28.46
CA GLY A 280 -9.42 -9.61 -28.02
C GLY A 280 -9.12 -9.64 -26.51
N ALA A 281 -9.20 -10.82 -25.90
CA ALA A 281 -8.80 -11.04 -24.50
C ALA A 281 -7.28 -10.88 -24.31
N ALA A 282 -6.85 -10.70 -23.06
CA ALA A 282 -5.42 -10.76 -22.74
C ALA A 282 -4.86 -12.16 -23.10
N PRO A 283 -3.63 -12.27 -23.64
CA PRO A 283 -3.04 -13.56 -24.00
C PRO A 283 -3.09 -14.62 -22.89
N ILE A 284 -2.83 -14.23 -21.62
CA ILE A 284 -2.92 -15.12 -20.46
C ILE A 284 -4.30 -15.79 -20.31
N MET A 285 -5.38 -15.16 -20.77
CA MET A 285 -6.74 -15.70 -20.69
C MET A 285 -6.93 -16.84 -21.70
N LEU A 286 -6.24 -16.81 -22.83
CA LEU A 286 -6.45 -17.72 -23.95
C LEU A 286 -5.50 -18.92 -23.91
N ASP A 287 -4.31 -18.74 -23.34
CA ASP A 287 -3.34 -19.82 -23.17
C ASP A 287 -3.86 -20.93 -22.26
N THR A 288 -3.32 -22.14 -22.45
CA THR A 288 -3.65 -23.30 -21.63
C THR A 288 -2.51 -23.65 -20.68
N PHE A 289 -2.86 -23.94 -19.43
CA PHE A 289 -1.94 -24.29 -18.35
C PHE A 289 -2.17 -25.73 -17.94
N GLU A 290 -1.07 -26.43 -17.66
CA GLU A 290 -1.12 -27.80 -17.17
C GLU A 290 -1.47 -27.80 -15.68
N ILE A 291 -2.45 -28.61 -15.29
CA ILE A 291 -2.87 -28.75 -13.89
C ILE A 291 -1.82 -29.54 -13.12
N THR A 292 -1.29 -28.93 -12.06
CA THR A 292 -0.31 -29.57 -11.17
C THR A 292 -0.96 -30.09 -9.90
N ALA A 293 -0.27 -30.97 -9.17
CA ALA A 293 -0.72 -31.43 -7.86
C ALA A 293 -0.83 -30.27 -6.84
N GLN A 294 0.04 -29.27 -6.96
CA GLN A 294 0.01 -28.06 -6.15
C GLN A 294 -1.28 -27.26 -6.39
N MET A 295 -1.69 -27.08 -7.65
CA MET A 295 -2.94 -26.38 -7.98
C MET A 295 -4.15 -27.06 -7.36
N LEU A 296 -4.24 -28.40 -7.46
CA LEU A 296 -5.36 -29.16 -6.86
C LEU A 296 -5.36 -29.10 -5.33
N THR A 297 -4.20 -28.91 -4.70
CA THR A 297 -4.08 -28.70 -3.25
C THR A 297 -4.54 -27.30 -2.85
N GLN A 298 -4.17 -26.28 -3.63
CA GLN A 298 -4.56 -24.88 -3.40
C GLN A 298 -6.06 -24.63 -3.71
N ARG A 299 -6.62 -25.34 -4.69
CA ARG A 299 -8.01 -25.22 -5.16
C ARG A 299 -8.68 -26.60 -5.17
N PRO A 300 -9.03 -27.14 -3.99
CA PRO A 300 -9.65 -28.46 -3.88
C PRO A 300 -10.99 -28.57 -4.63
N GLU A 301 -11.67 -27.46 -4.89
CA GLU A 301 -12.86 -27.41 -5.74
C GLU A 301 -12.60 -27.89 -7.18
N MET A 302 -11.38 -27.74 -7.72
CA MET A 302 -11.03 -28.25 -9.05
C MET A 302 -11.15 -29.77 -9.15
N VAL A 303 -10.86 -30.47 -8.05
CA VAL A 303 -11.03 -31.94 -7.97
C VAL A 303 -12.52 -32.30 -8.00
N GLN A 304 -13.36 -31.50 -7.35
CA GLN A 304 -14.82 -31.70 -7.34
C GLN A 304 -15.42 -31.51 -8.73
N ASP A 305 -14.85 -30.58 -9.51
CA ASP A 305 -15.20 -30.33 -10.92
C ASP A 305 -14.57 -31.35 -11.90
N GLY A 306 -13.76 -32.29 -11.38
CA GLY A 306 -13.25 -33.45 -12.13
C GLY A 306 -11.85 -33.28 -12.74
N TYR A 307 -11.13 -32.20 -12.45
CA TYR A 307 -9.77 -31.99 -12.95
C TYR A 307 -8.74 -32.94 -12.32
N LYS A 308 -7.74 -33.32 -13.12
CA LYS A 308 -6.64 -34.21 -12.75
C LYS A 308 -5.31 -33.60 -13.13
N VAL A 309 -4.24 -34.08 -12.49
CA VAL A 309 -2.87 -33.70 -12.84
C VAL A 309 -2.60 -34.04 -14.31
N GLY A 310 -2.04 -33.09 -15.05
CA GLY A 310 -1.76 -33.20 -16.48
C GLY A 310 -2.89 -32.71 -17.40
N ASP A 311 -4.08 -32.41 -16.87
CA ASP A 311 -5.13 -31.75 -17.65
C ASP A 311 -4.66 -30.37 -18.12
N ARG A 312 -5.16 -29.90 -19.27
CA ARG A 312 -4.85 -28.56 -19.80
C ARG A 312 -6.08 -27.69 -19.75
N VAL A 313 -5.99 -26.57 -19.02
CA VAL A 313 -7.12 -25.67 -18.76
C VAL A 313 -6.77 -24.25 -19.22
N ARG A 314 -7.74 -23.56 -19.85
CA ARG A 314 -7.55 -22.17 -20.28
C ARG A 314 -7.36 -21.26 -19.07
N GLY A 315 -6.47 -20.27 -19.19
CA GLY A 315 -6.26 -19.28 -18.14
C GLY A 315 -7.53 -18.52 -17.78
N SER A 316 -8.44 -18.27 -18.74
CA SER A 316 -9.74 -17.66 -18.49
C SER A 316 -10.60 -18.45 -17.49
N VAL A 317 -10.56 -19.79 -17.55
CA VAL A 317 -11.28 -20.67 -16.62
C VAL A 317 -10.61 -20.65 -15.25
N LEU A 318 -9.28 -20.74 -15.21
CA LEU A 318 -8.50 -20.70 -13.95
C LEU A 318 -8.70 -19.38 -13.19
N ILE A 319 -8.73 -18.26 -13.90
CA ILE A 319 -9.01 -16.94 -13.34
C ILE A 319 -10.47 -16.86 -12.89
N ALA A 320 -11.42 -17.11 -13.79
CA ALA A 320 -12.82 -16.81 -13.50
C ALA A 320 -13.48 -17.76 -12.49
N LYS A 321 -13.06 -19.03 -12.44
CA LYS A 321 -13.70 -20.06 -11.60
C LYS A 321 -12.91 -20.45 -10.37
N TYR A 322 -11.58 -20.26 -10.40
CA TYR A 322 -10.68 -20.76 -9.35
C TYR A 322 -9.80 -19.66 -8.71
N SER A 323 -9.94 -18.39 -9.09
CA SER A 323 -9.45 -17.28 -8.27
C SER A 323 -10.40 -17.02 -7.11
N ARG A 324 -9.89 -16.94 -5.87
CA ARG A 324 -10.70 -16.55 -4.71
C ARG A 324 -11.31 -15.16 -4.86
N TYR A 325 -10.59 -14.26 -5.52
CA TYR A 325 -11.09 -12.93 -5.81
C TYR A 325 -12.26 -12.97 -6.83
N MET A 326 -12.18 -13.78 -7.87
CA MET A 326 -13.26 -13.85 -8.88
C MET A 326 -14.50 -14.60 -8.36
N GLN A 327 -14.34 -15.55 -7.44
CA GLN A 327 -15.44 -16.33 -6.85
C GLN A 327 -16.44 -15.49 -6.04
N GLN A 328 -16.14 -14.22 -5.73
CA GLN A 328 -17.06 -13.33 -5.02
C GLN A 328 -18.02 -12.57 -5.97
N PHE A 329 -17.79 -12.60 -7.28
CA PHE A 329 -18.65 -11.97 -8.28
C PHE A 329 -19.80 -12.88 -8.70
N ASP A 330 -20.80 -12.31 -9.36
CA ASP A 330 -21.91 -13.07 -9.92
C ASP A 330 -21.42 -14.17 -10.89
N SER A 331 -22.06 -15.34 -10.83
CA SER A 331 -21.73 -16.47 -11.69
C SER A 331 -21.87 -16.13 -13.17
N GLU A 332 -22.84 -15.31 -13.57
CA GLU A 332 -23.06 -14.91 -14.95
C GLU A 332 -21.86 -14.14 -15.52
N LEU A 333 -21.27 -13.23 -14.73
CA LEU A 333 -20.08 -12.49 -15.11
C LEU A 333 -18.88 -13.43 -15.25
N THR A 334 -18.65 -14.29 -14.26
CA THR A 334 -17.51 -15.22 -14.27
C THR A 334 -17.66 -16.33 -15.33
N ASP A 335 -18.87 -16.76 -15.66
CA ASP A 335 -19.15 -17.69 -16.76
C ASP A 335 -18.76 -17.07 -18.11
N GLN A 336 -19.16 -15.81 -18.35
CA GLN A 336 -18.77 -15.09 -19.56
C GLN A 336 -17.25 -14.89 -19.66
N ILE A 337 -16.56 -14.60 -18.54
CA ILE A 337 -15.10 -14.50 -18.51
C ILE A 337 -14.46 -15.85 -18.79
N ALA A 338 -14.96 -16.94 -18.19
CA ALA A 338 -14.44 -18.29 -18.45
C ALA A 338 -14.57 -18.67 -19.93
N GLU A 339 -15.70 -18.35 -20.56
CA GLU A 339 -15.99 -18.66 -21.95
C GLU A 339 -15.12 -17.84 -22.92
N HIS A 340 -15.12 -16.51 -22.78
CA HIS A 340 -14.57 -15.57 -23.76
C HIS A 340 -13.20 -14.98 -23.40
N GLY A 341 -12.84 -15.02 -22.11
CA GLY A 341 -11.72 -14.25 -21.56
C GLY A 341 -12.07 -12.77 -21.36
N ALA A 342 -11.24 -12.07 -20.58
CA ALA A 342 -11.33 -10.63 -20.36
C ALA A 342 -10.09 -9.90 -20.91
N ARG A 343 -10.18 -8.58 -21.09
CA ARG A 343 -9.08 -7.78 -21.65
C ARG A 343 -7.86 -7.68 -20.75
N TYR A 344 -7.96 -8.04 -19.48
CA TYR A 344 -6.88 -7.91 -18.49
C TYR A 344 -7.08 -8.88 -17.34
N SER A 345 -6.00 -9.19 -16.63
CA SER A 345 -6.03 -10.07 -15.45
C SER A 345 -6.25 -9.34 -14.12
N HIS A 346 -5.96 -8.03 -14.07
CA HIS A 346 -6.08 -7.18 -12.88
C HIS A 346 -6.55 -5.79 -13.32
N HIS A 347 -7.46 -5.21 -12.54
CA HIS A 347 -8.13 -3.96 -12.82
C HIS A 347 -7.97 -2.94 -11.69
N THR A 348 -7.95 -3.38 -10.43
CA THR A 348 -8.19 -2.50 -9.28
C THR A 348 -6.99 -2.41 -8.35
N SER A 349 -6.60 -1.18 -8.01
CA SER A 349 -5.55 -0.88 -7.04
C SER A 349 -5.68 0.55 -6.54
N ILE A 350 -5.55 0.75 -5.23
CA ILE A 350 -5.64 2.08 -4.64
C ILE A 350 -4.23 2.55 -4.30
N ALA A 351 -3.68 3.40 -5.15
CA ALA A 351 -2.37 4.02 -4.96
C ALA A 351 -2.44 5.29 -4.11
N PRO A 352 -1.32 5.76 -3.54
CA PRO A 352 -1.24 7.07 -2.92
C PRO A 352 -1.54 8.16 -3.92
N THR A 353 -2.40 9.10 -3.56
CA THR A 353 -2.81 10.18 -4.47
C THR A 353 -2.31 11.55 -4.01
N GLY A 354 -1.32 11.63 -3.10
CA GLY A 354 -0.83 12.87 -2.49
C GLY A 354 -0.68 14.05 -3.45
N THR A 355 0.12 13.88 -4.50
CA THR A 355 0.38 14.94 -5.48
C THR A 355 -0.87 15.28 -6.29
N ILE A 356 -1.53 14.28 -6.88
CA ILE A 356 -2.69 14.51 -7.76
C ILE A 356 -3.90 15.04 -6.99
N SER A 357 -4.04 14.69 -5.71
CA SER A 357 -5.12 15.18 -4.88
C SER A 357 -4.94 16.67 -4.60
N LEU A 358 -3.72 17.06 -4.20
CA LEU A 358 -3.39 18.46 -3.99
C LEU A 358 -3.49 19.28 -5.29
N SER A 359 -2.88 18.81 -6.39
CA SER A 359 -2.70 19.61 -7.60
C SER A 359 -3.85 19.55 -8.59
N LEU A 360 -4.59 18.44 -8.66
CA LEU A 360 -5.65 18.21 -9.66
C LEU A 360 -7.04 18.03 -9.04
N ALA A 361 -7.13 17.72 -7.74
CA ALA A 361 -8.41 17.49 -7.05
C ALA A 361 -8.72 18.55 -5.99
N ASN A 362 -8.10 19.73 -6.05
CA ASN A 362 -8.29 20.83 -5.10
C ASN A 362 -8.18 20.38 -3.63
N ASN A 363 -7.15 19.57 -3.36
CA ASN A 363 -6.85 19.03 -2.03
C ASN A 363 -8.03 18.23 -1.43
N ALA A 364 -8.68 17.40 -2.24
CA ALA A 364 -9.52 16.32 -1.72
C ALA A 364 -8.68 15.36 -0.85
N SER A 365 -9.33 14.57 -0.01
CA SER A 365 -8.62 13.56 0.79
C SER A 365 -7.88 12.57 -0.13
N ASN A 366 -6.74 12.05 0.33
CA ASN A 366 -5.96 11.11 -0.46
C ASN A 366 -6.64 9.75 -0.49
N GLY A 367 -6.52 9.01 -1.59
CA GLY A 367 -6.90 7.59 -1.70
C GLY A 367 -8.19 7.25 -0.96
N ILE A 368 -8.03 6.38 0.04
CA ILE A 368 -9.05 6.07 1.05
C ILE A 368 -8.75 6.69 2.41
N GLU A 369 -7.81 7.62 2.51
CA GLU A 369 -7.54 8.38 3.72
C GLU A 369 -8.67 9.38 4.04
N PRO A 370 -8.88 9.66 5.35
CA PRO A 370 -9.57 10.88 5.76
C PRO A 370 -8.76 12.11 5.33
N SER A 371 -9.37 13.30 5.41
CA SER A 371 -8.58 14.54 5.29
C SER A 371 -7.56 14.61 6.43
N PHE A 372 -6.31 14.94 6.13
CA PHE A 372 -5.27 15.07 7.15
C PHE A 372 -5.66 16.13 8.18
N ALA A 373 -5.98 17.33 7.70
CA ALA A 373 -6.60 18.42 8.42
C ALA A 373 -7.43 19.24 7.43
N HIS A 374 -8.43 19.96 7.92
CA HIS A 374 -9.29 20.80 7.07
C HIS A 374 -8.67 22.16 6.74
N LEU A 375 -7.75 22.65 7.58
CA LEU A 375 -6.92 23.82 7.37
C LEU A 375 -5.52 23.54 7.94
N TYR A 376 -4.48 23.69 7.13
CA TYR A 376 -3.09 23.53 7.53
C TYR A 376 -2.16 24.25 6.55
N SER A 377 -0.93 24.56 6.94
CA SER A 377 0.01 25.23 6.04
C SER A 377 0.97 24.25 5.36
N ARG A 378 1.35 24.54 4.12
CA ARG A 378 2.39 23.82 3.38
C ARG A 378 3.44 24.76 2.82
N ASN A 379 4.67 24.27 2.79
CA ASN A 379 5.79 24.93 2.15
C ASN A 379 5.81 24.58 0.65
N VAL A 380 5.49 25.53 -0.22
CA VAL A 380 5.43 25.33 -1.69
C VAL A 380 6.51 26.15 -2.38
N ILE A 381 7.20 25.52 -3.35
CA ILE A 381 8.12 26.23 -4.25
C ILE A 381 7.29 26.81 -5.38
N ARG A 382 7.21 28.14 -5.48
CA ARG A 382 6.57 28.81 -6.61
C ARG A 382 7.52 28.90 -7.79
N GLU A 383 6.99 28.76 -8.99
CA GLU A 383 7.75 28.93 -10.23
C GLU A 383 8.47 30.30 -10.23
N GLY A 384 9.78 30.28 -10.47
CA GLY A 384 10.63 31.48 -10.44
C GLY A 384 11.14 31.91 -9.06
N ARG A 385 10.77 31.23 -7.96
CA ARG A 385 11.34 31.46 -6.62
C ARG A 385 12.23 30.29 -6.20
N LYS A 386 13.36 30.61 -5.54
CA LYS A 386 14.27 29.61 -4.95
C LYS A 386 13.85 29.18 -3.55
N THR A 387 13.07 30.00 -2.85
CA THR A 387 12.62 29.76 -1.47
C THR A 387 11.21 29.19 -1.42
N LYS A 388 10.94 28.38 -0.40
CA LYS A 388 9.61 27.83 -0.11
C LYS A 388 8.75 28.91 0.56
N GLU A 389 7.50 29.05 0.15
CA GLU A 389 6.51 29.95 0.77
C GLU A 389 5.51 29.11 1.58
N LYS A 390 5.23 29.51 2.83
CA LYS A 390 4.17 28.92 3.66
C LYS A 390 2.82 29.39 3.10
N VAL A 391 2.02 28.44 2.62
CA VAL A 391 0.70 28.69 2.05
C VAL A 391 -0.33 27.88 2.81
N ASP A 392 -1.43 28.52 3.18
CA ASP A 392 -2.56 27.82 3.78
C ASP A 392 -3.27 26.96 2.74
N VAL A 393 -3.52 25.72 3.13
CA VAL A 393 -4.17 24.71 2.32
C VAL A 393 -5.44 24.30 3.05
N LEU A 394 -6.55 24.37 2.32
CA LEU A 394 -7.87 23.98 2.81
C LEU A 394 -8.25 22.66 2.15
N SER A 395 -8.94 21.78 2.87
CA SER A 395 -9.48 20.57 2.26
C SER A 395 -10.64 20.87 1.31
N TYR A 396 -10.85 20.00 0.33
CA TYR A 396 -11.90 20.17 -0.69
C TYR A 396 -13.29 20.36 -0.06
N GLU A 397 -13.63 19.53 0.92
CA GLU A 397 -14.93 19.57 1.59
C GLU A 397 -15.12 20.85 2.42
N LEU A 398 -14.06 21.41 3.01
CA LEU A 398 -14.16 22.71 3.68
C LEU A 398 -14.39 23.85 2.67
N LEU A 399 -13.66 23.84 1.54
CA LEU A 399 -13.87 24.81 0.47
C LEU A 399 -15.31 24.74 -0.08
N ALA A 400 -15.81 23.53 -0.30
CA ALA A 400 -17.17 23.31 -0.78
C ALA A 400 -18.23 23.75 0.25
N TYR A 401 -18.02 23.45 1.53
CA TYR A 401 -18.93 23.85 2.61
C TYR A 401 -18.99 25.37 2.77
N ARG A 402 -17.84 26.05 2.67
CA ARG A 402 -17.79 27.52 2.67
C ARG A 402 -18.54 28.13 1.50
N ALA A 403 -18.38 27.54 0.31
CA ALA A 403 -19.03 28.05 -0.89
C ALA A 403 -20.57 27.82 -0.89
N LEU A 404 -21.05 26.75 -0.27
CA LEU A 404 -22.44 26.30 -0.43
C LEU A 404 -23.31 26.51 0.82
N ILE A 405 -22.73 26.45 2.02
CA ILE A 405 -23.48 26.39 3.28
C ILE A 405 -23.15 27.57 4.19
N ASN A 406 -21.88 27.77 4.55
CA ASN A 406 -21.46 28.84 5.45
C ASN A 406 -20.07 29.37 5.10
N ALA A 407 -20.01 30.55 4.49
CA ALA A 407 -18.76 31.20 4.06
C ALA A 407 -17.75 31.45 5.18
N ASP A 408 -18.21 31.58 6.42
CA ASP A 408 -17.38 31.89 7.60
C ASP A 408 -16.97 30.64 8.39
N ALA A 409 -17.40 29.45 7.96
CA ALA A 409 -17.13 28.20 8.64
C ALA A 409 -15.63 27.94 8.79
N THR A 410 -15.15 27.65 10.01
CA THR A 410 -13.70 27.51 10.26
C THR A 410 -13.42 26.37 11.25
N PRO A 411 -12.41 25.52 11.00
CA PRO A 411 -12.02 24.48 11.95
C PRO A 411 -11.74 25.05 13.35
N GLY A 412 -12.24 24.39 14.39
CA GLY A 412 -12.07 24.80 15.79
C GLY A 412 -12.91 26.00 16.26
N SER A 413 -13.74 26.60 15.39
CA SER A 413 -14.65 27.67 15.81
C SER A 413 -15.90 27.14 16.52
N GLU A 414 -16.49 27.93 17.42
CA GLU A 414 -17.72 27.61 18.15
C GLU A 414 -18.95 28.33 17.57
N GLY A 415 -20.14 27.84 17.90
CA GLY A 415 -21.41 28.49 17.55
C GLY A 415 -21.74 28.37 16.06
N ALA A 416 -22.17 29.47 15.44
CA ALA A 416 -22.72 29.47 14.08
C ALA A 416 -21.69 29.11 12.99
N ASN A 417 -20.39 29.27 13.26
CA ASN A 417 -19.31 28.99 12.31
C ASN A 417 -18.63 27.64 12.56
N ALA A 418 -19.05 26.91 13.61
CA ALA A 418 -18.54 25.60 13.92
C ALA A 418 -18.77 24.63 12.77
N LEU A 419 -17.77 23.79 12.49
CA LEU A 419 -17.94 22.71 11.55
C LEU A 419 -18.86 21.63 12.15
N PRO A 420 -19.77 21.05 11.34
CA PRO A 420 -20.57 19.91 11.78
C PRO A 420 -19.70 18.71 12.19
N ASP A 421 -20.26 17.83 13.01
CA ASP A 421 -19.55 16.68 13.60
C ASP A 421 -19.12 15.60 12.59
N TYR A 422 -19.56 15.69 11.33
CA TYR A 422 -19.11 14.84 10.22
C TYR A 422 -17.83 15.34 9.52
N PHE A 423 -17.29 16.50 9.92
CA PHE A 423 -15.94 16.96 9.54
C PHE A 423 -14.89 16.25 10.38
N ILE A 424 -14.57 15.02 9.97
CA ILE A 424 -13.59 14.15 10.60
C ILE A 424 -12.23 14.32 9.93
N SER A 425 -11.21 14.62 10.71
CA SER A 425 -9.80 14.67 10.29
C SER A 425 -9.04 13.40 10.70
N ALA A 426 -7.78 13.28 10.29
CA ALA A 426 -6.96 12.11 10.63
C ALA A 426 -6.74 11.94 12.15
N ASP A 427 -6.81 13.01 12.94
CA ASP A 427 -6.61 12.97 14.40
C ASP A 427 -7.82 12.44 15.15
N ASP A 428 -9.01 12.57 14.55
CA ASP A 428 -10.27 12.17 15.14
C ASP A 428 -10.54 10.65 14.99
N ILE A 429 -9.62 9.92 14.36
CA ILE A 429 -9.83 8.54 13.91
C ILE A 429 -8.94 7.58 14.70
N ASN A 430 -9.59 6.55 15.26
CA ASN A 430 -8.89 5.46 15.92
C ASN A 430 -8.18 4.56 14.86
N PRO A 431 -6.97 4.04 15.13
CA PRO A 431 -6.31 3.06 14.27
C PRO A 431 -7.20 1.88 13.79
N ARG A 432 -8.14 1.40 14.61
CA ARG A 432 -9.10 0.36 14.19
C ARG A 432 -10.04 0.83 13.07
N GLN A 433 -10.52 2.07 13.11
CA GLN A 433 -11.35 2.64 12.05
C GLN A 433 -10.57 2.77 10.74
N HIS A 434 -9.27 3.10 10.79
CA HIS A 434 -8.40 3.05 9.61
C HIS A 434 -8.39 1.64 8.97
N VAL A 435 -8.21 0.60 9.79
CA VAL A 435 -8.22 -0.80 9.33
C VAL A 435 -9.59 -1.20 8.79
N ASP A 436 -10.68 -0.77 9.43
CA ASP A 436 -12.04 -1.11 9.00
C ASP A 436 -12.40 -0.50 7.64
N VAL A 437 -12.04 0.76 7.39
CA VAL A 437 -12.23 1.39 6.06
C VAL A 437 -11.38 0.70 5.00
N GLN A 438 -10.13 0.36 5.31
CA GLN A 438 -9.29 -0.40 4.39
C GLN A 438 -9.90 -1.78 4.08
N ALA A 439 -10.41 -2.48 5.09
CA ALA A 439 -11.02 -3.79 4.93
C ALA A 439 -12.31 -3.75 4.09
N ALA A 440 -13.12 -2.69 4.26
CA ALA A 440 -14.31 -2.46 3.46
C ALA A 440 -13.97 -2.36 1.96
N ALA A 441 -12.94 -1.60 1.59
CA ALA A 441 -12.48 -1.48 0.21
C ALA A 441 -11.77 -2.76 -0.29
N GLN A 442 -10.88 -3.34 0.52
CA GLN A 442 -9.94 -4.40 0.11
C GLN A 442 -10.60 -5.64 -0.49
N LYS A 443 -11.84 -5.95 -0.08
CA LYS A 443 -12.66 -7.04 -0.64
C LYS A 443 -12.71 -6.99 -2.16
N TRP A 444 -12.88 -5.78 -2.71
CA TRP A 444 -13.11 -5.55 -4.14
C TRP A 444 -11.87 -4.98 -4.85
N ILE A 445 -10.68 -5.12 -4.25
CA ILE A 445 -9.41 -4.71 -4.85
C ILE A 445 -8.54 -5.93 -5.13
N ASP A 446 -8.40 -6.29 -6.41
CA ASP A 446 -7.64 -7.46 -6.88
C ASP A 446 -6.14 -7.35 -6.60
N SER A 447 -5.57 -6.15 -6.66
CA SER A 447 -4.17 -5.88 -6.36
C SER A 447 -4.00 -5.64 -4.85
N SER A 448 -3.71 -4.42 -4.40
CA SER A 448 -3.66 -4.05 -2.98
C SER A 448 -3.99 -2.55 -2.82
N ILE A 449 -3.96 -2.09 -1.58
CA ILE A 449 -4.28 -0.71 -1.19
C ILE A 449 -3.07 -0.13 -0.46
N SER A 450 -2.62 1.04 -0.91
CA SER A 450 -1.73 1.89 -0.11
C SER A 450 -2.58 2.77 0.78
N LYS A 451 -2.47 2.55 2.08
CA LYS A 451 -3.10 3.38 3.11
C LYS A 451 -2.18 3.45 4.30
N THR A 452 -2.02 4.65 4.84
CA THR A 452 -1.38 4.84 6.15
C THR A 452 -2.44 4.94 7.25
N ALA A 453 -2.31 4.12 8.29
CA ALA A 453 -3.01 4.27 9.55
C ALA A 453 -2.18 5.19 10.45
N ASN A 454 -2.64 6.43 10.65
CA ASN A 454 -1.98 7.34 11.58
C ASN A 454 -2.28 6.88 13.00
N VAL A 455 -1.24 6.83 13.82
CA VAL A 455 -1.31 6.39 15.21
C VAL A 455 -0.84 7.55 16.09
N PRO A 456 -1.59 7.91 17.15
CA PRO A 456 -1.18 8.94 18.09
C PRO A 456 0.23 8.71 18.67
N THR A 457 0.97 9.78 18.92
CA THR A 457 2.32 9.73 19.50
C THR A 457 2.33 9.04 20.86
N ASP A 458 1.29 9.21 21.68
CA ASP A 458 1.16 8.63 23.02
C ASP A 458 0.45 7.26 23.04
N PHE A 459 0.18 6.67 21.87
CA PHE A 459 -0.56 5.41 21.77
C PHE A 459 0.17 4.24 22.46
N PRO A 460 -0.47 3.48 23.37
CA PRO A 460 0.19 2.42 24.10
C PRO A 460 0.78 1.33 23.20
N PHE A 461 2.02 0.90 23.48
CA PHE A 461 2.69 -0.15 22.69
C PHE A 461 1.91 -1.47 22.66
N GLU A 462 1.28 -1.87 23.78
CA GLU A 462 0.48 -3.09 23.83
C GLU A 462 -0.71 -3.05 22.87
N ASP A 463 -1.42 -1.91 22.82
CA ASP A 463 -2.55 -1.70 21.90
C ASP A 463 -2.09 -1.56 20.44
N PHE A 464 -0.87 -1.05 20.21
CA PHE A 464 -0.31 -0.92 18.86
C PHE A 464 -0.15 -2.28 18.19
N LYS A 465 0.35 -3.30 18.93
CA LYS A 465 0.52 -4.67 18.42
C LYS A 465 -0.79 -5.26 17.91
N ASP A 466 -1.91 -4.88 18.54
CA ASP A 466 -3.23 -5.37 18.16
C ASP A 466 -3.71 -4.82 16.80
N ILE A 467 -3.16 -3.71 16.30
CA ILE A 467 -3.55 -3.14 14.99
C ILE A 467 -3.25 -4.13 13.87
N TYR A 468 -2.02 -4.67 13.81
CA TYR A 468 -1.62 -5.61 12.76
C TYR A 468 -2.27 -6.98 12.94
N MET A 469 -2.48 -7.42 14.18
CA MET A 469 -3.25 -8.64 14.45
C MET A 469 -4.72 -8.48 14.01
N TYR A 470 -5.29 -7.29 14.18
CA TYR A 470 -6.63 -6.97 13.71
C TYR A 470 -6.71 -6.88 12.18
N ALA A 471 -5.73 -6.24 11.53
CA ALA A 471 -5.58 -6.20 10.08
C ALA A 471 -5.51 -7.61 9.47
N TYR A 472 -4.73 -8.50 10.10
CA TYR A 472 -4.67 -9.92 9.74
C TYR A 472 -6.04 -10.60 9.83
N LYS A 473 -6.73 -10.46 10.96
CA LYS A 473 -8.09 -11.03 11.15
C LYS A 473 -9.13 -10.47 10.18
N LYS A 474 -8.94 -9.24 9.71
CA LYS A 474 -9.78 -8.58 8.69
C LYS A 474 -9.48 -9.02 7.26
N GLY A 475 -8.45 -9.85 7.05
CA GLY A 475 -8.09 -10.37 5.73
C GLY A 475 -7.44 -9.33 4.82
N LEU A 476 -6.77 -8.31 5.40
CA LEU A 476 -6.02 -7.34 4.61
C LEU A 476 -4.83 -7.99 3.90
N LYS A 477 -4.37 -7.39 2.80
CA LYS A 477 -3.16 -7.81 2.07
C LYS A 477 -1.88 -7.20 2.66
N GLY A 478 -2.02 -6.12 3.41
CA GLY A 478 -0.96 -5.47 4.16
C GLY A 478 -1.54 -4.35 5.02
N CYS A 479 -0.72 -3.84 5.93
CA CYS A 479 -1.08 -2.71 6.78
C CYS A 479 0.17 -1.87 7.05
N THR A 480 0.03 -0.55 6.95
CA THR A 480 1.08 0.40 7.25
C THR A 480 0.59 1.33 8.33
N THR A 481 1.29 1.37 9.46
CA THR A 481 1.08 2.39 10.50
C THR A 481 2.15 3.44 10.45
N PHE A 482 1.77 4.70 10.67
CA PHE A 482 2.69 5.78 10.94
C PHE A 482 2.39 6.33 12.34
N ARG A 483 3.39 6.27 13.22
CA ARG A 483 3.38 6.92 14.52
C ARG A 483 4.53 7.92 14.51
N PHE A 484 4.23 9.18 14.78
CA PHE A 484 5.30 10.16 14.98
C PHE A 484 6.05 9.83 16.26
N ASN A 485 7.38 9.69 16.15
CA ASN A 485 8.26 9.47 17.28
C ASN A 485 9.28 10.63 17.32
N PRO A 486 9.15 11.61 18.24
CA PRO A 486 10.01 12.79 18.25
C PRO A 486 11.50 12.47 18.47
N GLU A 487 11.81 11.30 19.03
CA GLU A 487 13.20 10.85 19.24
C GLU A 487 13.88 10.33 17.96
N VAL A 488 13.10 9.98 16.92
CA VAL A 488 13.57 9.27 15.72
C VAL A 488 13.18 9.98 14.42
N PHE A 489 11.96 10.51 14.36
CA PHE A 489 11.39 11.19 13.20
C PHE A 489 11.49 12.70 13.31
N GLN A 490 12.11 13.29 12.30
CA GLN A 490 12.15 14.72 12.07
C GLN A 490 11.89 14.87 10.56
N GLY A 491 10.70 15.36 10.17
CA GLY A 491 10.29 15.37 8.76
C GLY A 491 8.91 15.97 8.40
N VAL A 492 8.96 16.93 7.46
CA VAL A 492 8.02 17.51 6.45
C VAL A 492 6.53 17.79 6.78
N LEU A 493 5.81 16.95 7.52
CA LEU A 493 4.41 17.19 7.88
C LEU A 493 4.30 17.21 9.41
N VAL A 494 4.60 18.36 9.98
CA VAL A 494 4.60 18.56 11.43
C VAL A 494 3.58 19.65 11.74
N LYS A 495 2.69 19.38 12.71
CA LYS A 495 1.75 20.40 13.20
C LYS A 495 2.52 21.45 14.00
N GLU A 496 1.96 22.65 14.13
CA GLU A 496 2.59 23.71 14.95
C GLU A 496 2.77 23.26 16.41
N GLU A 497 1.79 22.55 16.99
CA GLU A 497 1.90 22.01 18.36
C GLU A 497 3.00 20.94 18.50
N ASP A 498 3.20 20.08 17.50
CA ASP A 498 4.26 19.05 17.53
C ASP A 498 5.66 19.67 17.36
N LEU A 499 5.76 20.73 16.54
CA LEU A 499 6.96 21.55 16.37
C LEU A 499 7.33 22.28 17.67
N GLU A 500 6.36 22.88 18.34
CA GLU A 500 6.55 23.60 19.61
C GLU A 500 7.05 22.69 20.74
N ASN A 501 6.58 21.45 20.77
CA ASN A 501 6.92 20.51 21.83
C ASN A 501 8.26 19.80 21.61
N THR A 502 8.76 19.74 20.37
CA THR A 502 10.02 19.06 20.02
C THR A 502 11.22 20.00 20.16
N THR A 503 12.28 19.55 20.85
CA THR A 503 13.51 20.34 21.06
C THR A 503 14.62 19.79 20.17
N TYR A 504 15.20 20.65 19.34
CA TYR A 504 16.26 20.34 18.38
C TYR A 504 17.60 20.81 18.91
N ARG A 505 18.64 20.02 18.66
CA ARG A 505 19.96 20.23 19.26
C ARG A 505 21.02 20.37 18.18
N PHE A 506 21.56 21.57 18.02
CA PHE A 506 22.61 21.89 17.03
C PHE A 506 23.95 21.89 17.73
N THR A 507 24.93 21.18 17.17
CA THR A 507 26.32 21.28 17.64
C THR A 507 27.08 22.18 16.68
N LEU A 508 27.61 23.29 17.20
CA LEU A 508 28.44 24.22 16.45
C LEU A 508 29.86 23.66 16.26
N ASP A 509 30.62 24.29 15.37
CA ASP A 509 32.00 23.88 15.04
C ASP A 509 32.97 23.99 16.24
N ASP A 510 32.67 24.85 17.21
CA ASP A 510 33.42 24.98 18.46
C ASP A 510 33.00 23.98 19.53
N GLY A 511 32.03 23.11 19.23
CA GLY A 511 31.48 22.10 20.13
C GLY A 511 30.42 22.61 21.08
N GLU A 512 30.02 23.89 20.99
CA GLU A 512 28.88 24.42 21.73
C GLU A 512 27.58 23.80 21.21
N VAL A 513 26.64 23.58 22.11
CA VAL A 513 25.35 22.95 21.78
C VAL A 513 24.22 23.94 22.01
N ILE A 514 23.54 24.28 20.93
CA ILE A 514 22.34 25.12 20.94
C ILE A 514 21.11 24.23 20.93
N GLU A 515 20.17 24.49 21.84
CA GLU A 515 18.87 23.84 21.88
C GLU A 515 17.79 24.86 21.48
N ALA A 516 16.92 24.48 20.55
CA ALA A 516 15.85 25.34 20.07
C ALA A 516 14.56 24.54 19.89
N LYS A 517 13.40 25.15 20.15
CA LYS A 517 12.10 24.54 19.85
C LYS A 517 11.88 24.49 18.35
N GLY A 518 11.15 23.49 17.85
CA GLY A 518 11.00 23.25 16.40
C GLY A 518 10.46 24.43 15.59
N ASN A 519 9.67 25.29 16.22
CA ASN A 519 9.11 26.51 15.63
C ASN A 519 9.99 27.75 15.80
N GLU A 520 11.06 27.71 16.61
CA GLU A 520 11.96 28.84 16.79
C GLU A 520 12.74 29.11 15.51
N GLU A 521 12.88 30.39 15.17
CA GLU A 521 13.63 30.85 14.00
C GLU A 521 15.13 30.93 14.32
N ILE A 522 15.94 30.26 13.49
CA ILE A 522 17.39 30.23 13.53
C ILE A 522 17.91 30.80 12.21
N GLU A 523 18.78 31.80 12.29
CA GLU A 523 19.53 32.29 11.15
C GLU A 523 20.76 31.41 10.91
N TYR A 524 20.87 30.81 9.72
CA TYR A 524 21.99 29.96 9.31
C TYR A 524 22.32 30.22 7.84
N ASP A 525 23.59 30.45 7.54
CA ASP A 525 24.10 30.77 6.19
C ASP A 525 23.38 31.96 5.50
N GLY A 526 22.97 32.96 6.29
CA GLY A 526 22.29 34.17 5.82
C GLY A 526 20.81 34.01 5.47
N GLU A 527 20.22 32.85 5.78
CA GLU A 527 18.78 32.58 5.66
C GLU A 527 18.18 32.25 7.03
N VAL A 528 16.91 32.62 7.23
CA VAL A 528 16.15 32.30 8.46
C VAL A 528 15.34 31.03 8.23
N HIS A 529 15.54 30.05 9.10
CA HIS A 529 14.86 28.76 9.07
C HIS A 529 14.18 28.50 10.41
N THR A 530 13.10 27.74 10.44
CA THR A 530 12.67 27.15 11.73
C THR A 530 13.67 26.07 12.14
N ALA A 531 13.89 25.88 13.44
CA ALA A 531 14.85 24.89 13.95
C ALA A 531 14.62 23.50 13.35
N ALA A 532 13.37 23.05 13.25
CA ALA A 532 13.07 21.77 12.63
C ALA A 532 13.52 21.67 11.16
N ASN A 533 13.27 22.71 10.36
CA ASN A 533 13.67 22.73 8.95
C ASN A 533 15.18 22.83 8.76
N LEU A 534 15.87 23.62 9.61
CA LEU A 534 17.33 23.73 9.58
C LEU A 534 17.99 22.40 9.94
N PHE A 535 17.48 21.74 10.99
CA PHE A 535 17.99 20.46 11.45
C PHE A 535 17.84 19.38 10.36
N ASP A 536 16.66 19.30 9.73
CA ASP A 536 16.41 18.39 8.62
C ASP A 536 17.32 18.68 7.42
N ALA A 537 17.49 19.95 7.04
CA ALA A 537 18.36 20.33 5.92
C ALA A 537 19.83 19.98 6.18
N LEU A 538 20.32 20.16 7.41
CA LEU A 538 21.66 19.74 7.83
C LEU A 538 21.82 18.22 7.80
N LYS A 539 20.83 17.46 8.29
CA LYS A 539 20.80 15.98 8.27
C LYS A 539 20.73 15.41 6.85
N GLU A 540 19.99 16.08 5.96
CA GLU A 540 19.89 15.73 4.54
C GLU A 540 21.11 16.18 3.71
N GLY A 541 22.05 16.93 4.31
CA GLY A 541 23.26 17.40 3.64
C GLY A 541 23.03 18.51 2.62
N TYR A 542 21.91 19.26 2.74
CA TYR A 542 21.62 20.41 1.88
C TYR A 542 22.58 21.57 2.09
N TYR A 543 23.08 21.73 3.32
CA TYR A 543 24.15 22.67 3.65
C TYR A 543 25.45 21.88 3.80
N GLY A 544 26.48 22.33 3.08
CA GLY A 544 27.73 21.61 2.94
C GLY A 544 28.50 21.54 4.26
N LYS A 545 29.08 20.36 4.54
CA LYS A 545 30.27 20.26 5.39
C LYS A 545 31.37 21.11 4.77
N PHE A 546 31.76 22.20 5.41
CA PHE A 546 33.11 22.75 5.30
C PHE A 546 33.56 23.28 6.64
#